data_AF-A0A3D2L5M0-F1
#
_entry.id   AF-A0A3D2L5M0-F1
#
_cell.length_a   1.000
_cell.length_b   1.000
_cell.length_c   1.000
_cell.angle_alpha   90.00
_cell.angle_beta   90.00
_cell.angle_gamma   90.00
#
_symmetry.space_group_name_H-M   'P 1'
#
loop_
_entity.id
_entity.type
_entity.pdbx_description
1 polymer ?
#
loop_
_entity_poly.entity_id
_entity_poly.type
_entity_poly.pdbx_seq_one_letter_code
_entity_poly.pdbx_strand_id
1 'polypeptide(L)'
;MAESPFIRVRGAKEHNLKNVDVDIPRGELVVMTGLSGSGKSSLAFDTIYAEGQRRYVESLSAYARQFLELMQKPDVESIEGLSPAISIEQKTTSRNPRSTVGTVTEIYDYMRLLWARVGIPYSPA
;
A
#
# COMPACT_ATOMS: atom_id res chain seq x y z
N MET A 1 20.40 14.96 1.61
CA MET A 1 20.41 14.03 2.77
C MET A 1 20.63 12.64 2.20
N ALA A 2 21.68 11.94 2.64
CA ALA A 2 21.81 10.53 2.28
C ALA A 2 20.61 9.77 2.86
N GLU A 3 19.88 9.05 2.03
CA GLU A 3 18.79 8.21 2.51
C GLU A 3 19.35 7.17 3.50
N SER A 4 18.65 6.97 4.63
CA SER A 4 19.01 5.89 5.56
C SER A 4 19.03 4.56 4.79
N PRO A 5 20.09 3.74 4.89
CA PRO A 5 20.16 2.46 4.19
C PRO A 5 19.17 1.41 4.73
N PHE A 6 18.57 1.66 5.91
CA PHE A 6 17.62 0.75 6.56
C PHE A 6 16.31 1.46 6.91
N ILE A 7 15.22 0.69 6.84
CA ILE A 7 13.98 0.96 7.57
C ILE A 7 14.14 0.36 8.95
N ARG A 8 14.19 1.21 9.99
CA ARG A 8 14.36 0.76 11.37
C ARG A 8 13.02 0.78 12.06
N VAL A 9 12.56 -0.38 12.50
CA VAL A 9 11.38 -0.53 13.34
C VAL A 9 11.85 -0.77 14.77
N ARG A 10 11.30 0.00 15.71
CA ARG A 10 11.60 -0.13 17.13
C ARG A 10 10.34 -0.30 17.96
N GLY A 11 10.37 -1.29 18.84
CA GLY A 11 9.33 -1.59 19.81
C GLY A 11 7.96 -1.91 19.18
N ALA A 12 7.92 -2.71 18.11
CA ALA A 12 6.66 -3.12 17.51
C ALA A 12 5.90 -4.09 18.43
N LYS A 13 4.66 -3.74 18.76
CA LYS A 13 3.77 -4.43 19.72
C LYS A 13 2.39 -4.77 19.14
N GLU A 14 2.18 -4.48 17.85
CA GLU A 14 0.92 -4.76 17.17
C GLU A 14 0.54 -6.25 17.28
N HIS A 15 -0.70 -6.52 17.68
CA HIS A 15 -1.22 -7.87 17.93
C HIS A 15 -0.38 -8.71 18.92
N ASN A 16 0.33 -9.74 18.42
CA ASN A 16 1.12 -10.66 19.24
C ASN A 16 2.63 -10.38 19.16
N LEU A 17 3.03 -9.26 18.56
CA LEU A 17 4.43 -8.84 18.52
C LEU A 17 4.92 -8.52 19.94
N LYS A 18 6.10 -9.04 20.27
CA LYS A 18 6.69 -8.94 21.61
C LYS A 18 7.78 -7.87 21.67
N ASN A 19 7.40 -6.61 21.45
CA ASN A 19 8.34 -5.48 21.42
C ASN A 19 9.51 -5.72 20.45
N VAL A 20 9.18 -5.98 19.19
CA VAL A 20 10.17 -6.41 18.19
C VAL A 20 10.91 -5.20 17.62
N ASP A 21 12.24 -5.29 17.62
CA ASP A 21 13.15 -4.39 16.91
C ASP A 21 13.69 -5.08 15.66
N VAL A 22 13.60 -4.42 14.50
CA VAL A 22 14.14 -4.95 13.24
C VAL A 22 14.69 -3.84 12.35
N ASP A 23 15.80 -4.13 11.67
CA ASP A 23 16.38 -3.29 10.64
C ASP A 23 16.22 -3.98 9.28
N ILE A 24 15.45 -3.36 8.39
CA ILE A 24 15.12 -3.88 7.06
C ILE A 24 15.95 -3.11 6.02
N PRO A 25 16.79 -3.76 5.21
CA PRO A 25 17.57 -3.07 4.18
C PRO A 25 16.66 -2.45 3.12
N ARG A 26 16.94 -1.20 2.74
CA ARG A 26 16.23 -0.50 1.67
C ARG A 26 16.82 -0.84 0.31
N GLY A 27 15.97 -0.82 -0.72
CA GLY A 27 16.38 -1.12 -2.09
C GLY A 27 16.58 -2.62 -2.38
N GLU A 28 16.21 -3.48 -1.43
CA GLU A 28 16.34 -4.93 -1.53
C GLU A 28 14.97 -5.62 -1.49
N LEU A 29 14.91 -6.83 -2.06
CA LEU A 29 13.77 -7.72 -1.91
C LEU A 29 13.87 -8.45 -0.57
N VAL A 30 13.14 -7.98 0.43
CA VAL A 30 13.12 -8.60 1.77
C VAL A 30 11.93 -9.53 1.90
N VAL A 31 12.20 -10.77 2.31
CA VAL A 31 11.18 -11.80 2.52
C VAL A 31 11.02 -12.05 4.01
N MET A 32 9.80 -11.86 4.53
CA MET A 32 9.46 -12.23 5.90
C MET A 32 8.92 -13.66 5.95
N THR A 33 9.59 -14.54 6.70
CA THR A 33 9.25 -15.95 6.81
C THR A 33 8.98 -16.37 8.27
N GLY A 34 8.37 -17.55 8.45
CA GLY A 34 8.00 -18.09 9.76
C GLY A 34 6.64 -18.80 9.77
N LEU A 35 6.40 -19.60 10.82
CA LEU A 35 5.17 -20.39 11.01
C LEU A 35 3.89 -19.53 10.97
N SER A 36 2.75 -20.10 10.57
CA SER A 36 1.47 -19.40 10.64
C SER A 36 1.22 -18.86 12.06
N GLY A 37 0.71 -17.62 12.16
CA GLY A 37 0.51 -16.94 13.44
C GLY A 37 1.77 -16.34 14.10
N SER A 38 2.95 -16.44 13.49
CA SER A 38 4.19 -15.89 14.08
C SER A 38 4.29 -14.36 14.15
N GLY A 39 3.28 -13.61 13.68
CA GLY A 39 3.29 -12.14 13.65
C GLY A 39 3.86 -11.51 12.37
N LYS A 40 4.10 -12.28 11.30
CA LYS A 40 4.60 -11.75 10.00
C LYS A 40 3.67 -10.67 9.43
N SER A 41 2.38 -10.98 9.33
CA SER A 41 1.39 -10.05 8.79
C SER A 41 1.24 -8.84 9.70
N SER A 42 1.32 -9.04 11.01
CA SER A 42 1.27 -7.98 12.01
C SER A 42 2.44 -7.00 11.86
N LEU A 43 3.65 -7.49 11.61
CA LEU A 43 4.81 -6.64 11.35
C LEU A 43 4.73 -5.97 9.96
N ALA A 44 4.41 -6.73 8.92
CA ALA A 44 4.44 -6.24 7.54
C ALA A 44 3.28 -5.30 7.20
N PHE A 45 2.05 -5.73 7.46
CA PHE A 45 0.83 -5.03 7.06
C PHE A 45 0.33 -4.11 8.18
N ASP A 46 0.14 -4.67 9.38
CA ASP A 46 -0.52 -3.93 10.46
C ASP A 46 0.40 -2.90 11.11
N THR A 47 1.74 -3.06 10.99
CA THR A 47 2.73 -2.10 11.53
C THR A 47 3.38 -1.26 10.43
N ILE A 48 4.19 -1.87 9.56
CA ILE A 48 5.03 -1.14 8.59
C ILE A 48 4.17 -0.46 7.52
N TYR A 49 3.27 -1.21 6.87
CA TYR A 49 2.40 -0.65 5.85
C TYR A 49 1.43 0.37 6.43
N ALA A 50 0.80 0.08 7.57
CA ALA A 50 -0.10 1.02 8.25
C ALA A 50 0.58 2.37 8.55
N GLU A 51 1.79 2.38 9.11
CA GLU A 51 2.54 3.63 9.30
C GLU A 51 2.94 4.28 7.98
N GLY A 52 3.34 3.50 6.98
CA GLY A 52 3.75 4.04 5.68
C GLY A 52 2.60 4.74 4.97
N GLN A 53 1.40 4.16 5.03
CA GLN A 53 0.17 4.77 4.51
C GLN A 53 -0.21 6.02 5.32
N ARG A 54 -0.16 5.94 6.67
CA ARG A 54 -0.49 7.05 7.56
C ARG A 54 0.38 8.28 7.29
N ARG A 55 1.71 8.10 7.22
CA ARG A 55 2.67 9.18 6.92
C ARG A 55 2.50 9.76 5.54
N TYR A 56 2.14 8.94 4.55
CA TYR A 56 1.84 9.43 3.21
C TYR A 56 0.61 10.34 3.23
N VAL A 57 -0.48 9.95 3.90
CA VAL A 57 -1.69 10.79 4.02
C VAL A 57 -1.43 12.06 4.84
N GLU A 58 -0.56 12.01 5.86
CA GLU A 58 -0.11 13.20 6.61
C GLU A 58 0.57 14.26 5.74
N SER A 59 1.27 13.82 4.69
CA SER A 59 1.93 14.71 3.74
C SER A 59 0.98 15.35 2.72
N LEU A 60 -0.27 14.90 2.65
CA LEU A 60 -1.30 15.46 1.77
C LEU A 60 -1.95 16.72 2.36
N SER A 61 -2.97 17.25 1.68
CA SER A 61 -3.69 18.47 2.05
C SER A 61 -4.20 18.46 3.51
N ALA A 62 -4.36 19.65 4.09
CA ALA A 62 -4.93 19.80 5.44
C ALA A 62 -6.32 19.15 5.58
N TYR A 63 -7.09 19.07 4.49
CA TYR A 63 -8.37 18.36 4.44
C TYR A 63 -8.20 16.83 4.53
N ALA A 64 -7.22 16.26 3.83
CA ALA A 64 -6.92 14.83 3.92
C ALA A 64 -6.54 14.40 5.34
N ARG A 65 -5.95 15.30 6.13
CA ARG A 65 -5.62 15.04 7.54
C ARG A 65 -6.83 14.81 8.44
N GLN A 66 -8.01 15.35 8.09
CA GLN A 66 -9.24 15.06 8.85
C GLN A 66 -9.61 13.57 8.80
N PHE A 67 -9.20 12.85 7.75
CA PHE A 67 -9.42 11.41 7.62
C PHE A 67 -8.33 10.57 8.31
N LEU A 68 -7.24 11.17 8.80
CA LEU A 68 -6.22 10.47 9.57
C LEU A 68 -6.72 10.04 10.94
N GLU A 69 -7.61 10.81 11.56
CA GLU A 69 -8.17 10.48 12.89
C GLU A 69 -8.96 9.17 12.88
N LEU A 70 -9.44 8.76 11.69
CA LEU A 70 -10.10 7.48 11.48
C LEU A 70 -9.11 6.31 11.30
N MET A 71 -7.83 6.59 11.02
CA MET A 71 -6.81 5.56 10.85
C MET A 71 -6.19 5.23 12.19
N GLN A 72 -6.33 3.97 12.60
CA GLN A 72 -5.73 3.47 13.83
C GLN A 72 -4.21 3.52 13.71
N LYS A 73 -3.55 4.25 14.61
CA LYS A 73 -2.08 4.28 14.69
C LYS A 73 -1.62 2.93 15.24
N PRO A 74 -0.68 2.23 14.58
CA PRO A 74 -0.18 0.95 15.07
C PRO A 74 0.65 1.14 16.35
N ASP A 75 0.66 0.11 17.18
CA ASP A 75 1.42 0.07 18.42
C ASP A 75 2.90 -0.22 18.13
N VAL A 76 3.66 0.86 17.91
CA VAL A 76 5.10 0.86 17.66
C VAL A 76 5.73 2.12 18.25
N GLU A 77 6.93 1.98 18.81
CA GLU A 77 7.62 3.12 19.45
C GLU A 77 8.16 4.10 18.41
N SER A 78 8.84 3.58 17.39
CA SER A 78 9.27 4.41 16.26
C SER A 78 9.53 3.58 15.00
N ILE A 79 9.36 4.24 13.85
CA ILE A 79 9.82 3.72 12.56
C ILE A 79 10.59 4.82 11.84
N GLU A 80 11.83 4.55 11.43
CA GLU A 80 12.69 5.49 10.70
C GLU A 80 12.98 4.98 9.29
N GLY A 81 13.23 5.88 8.34
CA GLY A 81 13.57 5.52 6.96
C GLY A 81 12.43 4.93 6.13
N LEU A 82 11.18 5.01 6.63
CA LEU A 82 10.01 4.47 5.95
C LEU A 82 9.59 5.36 4.78
N SER A 83 9.50 4.77 3.59
CA SER A 83 8.91 5.40 2.39
C SER A 83 7.39 5.25 2.39
N PRO A 84 6.65 6.04 1.58
CA PRO A 84 5.25 5.74 1.31
C PRO A 84 5.07 4.27 0.92
N ALA A 85 4.19 3.57 1.64
CA ALA A 85 4.01 2.14 1.49
C ALA A 85 2.74 1.82 0.69
N ILE A 86 2.81 0.78 -0.13
CA ILE A 86 1.68 0.24 -0.89
C ILE A 86 1.59 -1.25 -0.54
N SER A 87 0.42 -1.72 -0.10
CA SER A 87 0.16 -3.15 0.06
C SER A 87 -0.46 -3.70 -1.21
N ILE A 88 0.01 -4.87 -1.63
CA ILE A 88 -0.61 -5.66 -2.69
C ILE A 88 -1.09 -6.94 -2.03
N GLU A 89 -2.36 -6.92 -1.62
CA GLU A 89 -3.03 -8.04 -0.97
C GLU A 89 -3.83 -8.85 -1.98
N GLN A 90 -3.97 -10.15 -1.72
CA GLN A 90 -4.96 -10.98 -2.39
C GLN A 90 -6.37 -10.69 -1.83
N LYS A 91 -6.84 -9.45 -1.93
CA LYS A 91 -8.25 -9.14 -1.67
C LYS A 91 -9.08 -9.64 -2.85
N THR A 92 -10.19 -10.31 -2.55
CA THR A 92 -11.12 -10.82 -3.56
C THR A 92 -11.51 -9.69 -4.50
N THR A 93 -11.25 -9.88 -5.80
CA THR A 93 -11.62 -8.92 -6.84
C THR A 93 -13.13 -8.66 -6.73
N SER A 94 -13.50 -7.39 -6.55
CA SER A 94 -14.90 -6.94 -6.51
C SER A 94 -15.66 -7.54 -7.70
N ARG A 95 -16.71 -8.31 -7.40
CA ARG A 95 -17.56 -8.96 -8.41
C ARG A 95 -18.58 -7.97 -8.96
N ASN A 96 -18.09 -6.94 -9.65
CA ASN A 96 -18.96 -6.09 -10.46
C ASN A 96 -19.02 -6.67 -11.88
N PRO A 97 -20.19 -7.04 -12.41
CA PRO A 97 -20.32 -7.63 -13.74
C PRO A 97 -19.87 -6.71 -14.89
N ARG A 98 -19.70 -5.40 -14.64
CA ARG A 98 -19.16 -4.44 -15.60
C ARG A 98 -17.64 -4.24 -15.48
N SER A 99 -17.01 -4.84 -14.49
CA SER A 99 -15.56 -4.78 -14.30
C SER A 99 -14.88 -5.87 -15.12
N THR A 100 -13.93 -5.48 -15.96
CA THR A 100 -13.10 -6.36 -16.77
C THR A 100 -11.62 -6.06 -16.53
N VAL A 101 -10.72 -6.93 -17.01
CA VAL A 101 -9.26 -6.66 -16.96
C VAL A 101 -8.92 -5.31 -17.59
N GLY A 102 -9.61 -4.93 -18.68
CA GLY A 102 -9.37 -3.66 -19.36
C GLY A 102 -9.78 -2.44 -18.55
N THR A 103 -10.81 -2.54 -17.71
CA THR A 103 -11.22 -1.43 -16.84
C THR A 103 -10.37 -1.34 -15.57
N VAL A 104 -9.88 -2.47 -15.05
CA VAL A 104 -9.01 -2.48 -13.85
C VAL A 104 -7.61 -1.96 -14.16
N THR A 105 -7.12 -2.23 -15.36
CA THR A 105 -5.80 -1.76 -15.82
C THR A 105 -5.85 -0.41 -16.54
N GLU A 106 -7.02 0.22 -16.61
CA GLU A 106 -7.29 1.48 -17.35
C GLU A 106 -7.02 1.43 -18.86
N ILE A 107 -6.57 0.29 -19.40
CA ILE A 107 -6.32 0.08 -20.84
C ILE A 107 -7.57 0.42 -21.66
N TYR A 108 -8.76 0.04 -21.17
CA TYR A 108 -10.01 0.34 -21.85
C TYR A 108 -10.26 1.85 -21.99
N ASP A 109 -9.83 2.67 -21.03
CA ASP A 109 -9.99 4.12 -21.09
C ASP A 109 -9.07 4.74 -22.15
N TYR A 110 -7.83 4.27 -22.24
CA TYR A 110 -6.92 4.65 -23.33
C TYR A 110 -7.47 4.23 -24.69
N MET A 111 -8.02 3.02 -24.78
CA MET A 111 -8.62 2.52 -26.02
C MET A 111 -9.83 3.36 -26.43
N ARG A 112 -10.69 3.78 -25.49
CA ARG A 112 -11.80 4.70 -25.78
C ARG A 112 -11.33 6.02 -26.33
N LEU A 113 -10.27 6.61 -25.76
CA LEU A 113 -9.66 7.83 -26.28
C LEU A 113 -9.06 7.63 -27.67
N LEU A 114 -8.43 6.48 -27.91
CA LEU A 114 -7.88 6.11 -29.22
C LEU A 114 -8.99 6.08 -30.27
N TRP A 115 -10.05 5.28 -30.07
CA TRP A 115 -11.15 5.20 -31.03
C TRP A 115 -11.91 6.51 -31.20
N ALA A 116 -12.09 7.29 -30.15
CA ALA A 116 -12.72 8.59 -30.26
C ALA A 116 -11.91 9.58 -31.13
N ARG A 117 -10.58 9.47 -31.14
CA ARG A 117 -9.69 10.39 -31.87
C ARG A 117 -9.38 9.94 -33.30
N VAL A 118 -9.21 8.64 -33.53
CA VAL A 118 -8.77 8.11 -34.83
C VAL A 118 -9.73 7.11 -35.47
N GLY A 119 -10.79 6.71 -34.76
CA GLY A 119 -11.77 5.78 -35.27
C GLY A 119 -12.62 6.43 -36.36
N ILE A 120 -12.76 5.74 -37.50
CA ILE A 120 -13.70 6.12 -38.56
C ILE A 120 -15.04 5.47 -38.20
N PRO A 121 -16.11 6.25 -37.94
CA PRO A 121 -17.42 5.68 -37.62
C PRO A 121 -18.09 5.15 -38.89
N TYR A 122 -18.79 4.03 -38.75
CA TYR A 122 -19.60 3.42 -39.81
C TYR A 122 -21.06 3.32 -39.35
N SER A 123 -22.00 3.46 -40.30
CA SER A 123 -23.41 3.16 -40.05
C SER A 123 -23.57 1.68 -39.66
N PRO A 124 -24.36 1.35 -38.63
CA PRO A 124 -24.66 -0.06 -38.29
C PRO A 124 -25.54 -0.77 -39.33
N ALA A 125 -26.18 -0.02 -40.22
CA ALA A 125 -27.03 -0.49 -41.33
C ALA A 125 -26.33 -0.31 -42.67
#